data_AF-A0A2A7E415-F1
#
_entry.id   AF-A0A2A7E415-F1
#
_cell.length_a   1.000
_cell.length_b   1.000
_cell.length_c   1.000
_cell.angle_alpha   90.00
_cell.angle_beta   90.00
_cell.angle_gamma   90.00
#
_symmetry.space_group_name_H-M   'P 1'
#
loop_
_entity.id
_entity.type
_entity.pdbx_description
1 polymer ?
#
loop_
_entity_poly.entity_id
_entity_poly.type
_entity_poly.pdbx_seq_one_letter_code
_entity_poly.pdbx_strand_id
1 'polypeptide(L)'
;MWFISALAPIVIVGGIVVFVMKRMERKYNEETLGKKKSKEAQNLLDSFIPIGMLVGCIIGLIFGMFFPDFSLLSVSLGAGIGYLFGFFAYEIYSKTGNNFS
;
A
#
# COMPACT_ATOMS: atom_id res chain seq x y z
N MET A 1 13.25 15.61 23.79
CA MET A 1 12.83 14.21 23.61
C MET A 1 11.49 14.04 22.86
N TRP A 2 10.56 15.01 22.90
CA TRP A 2 9.26 14.89 22.20
C TRP A 2 9.33 14.90 20.66
N PHE A 3 10.27 15.66 20.08
CA PHE A 3 10.44 15.76 18.61
C PHE A 3 10.81 14.43 17.94
N ILE A 4 11.62 13.60 18.59
CA ILE A 4 12.09 12.33 18.02
C ILE A 4 10.92 11.34 17.90
N SER A 5 10.03 11.31 18.90
CA SER A 5 8.83 10.49 18.89
C SER A 5 7.81 10.92 17.84
N ALA A 6 7.79 12.21 17.47
CA ALA A 6 6.92 12.72 16.40
C ALA A 6 7.53 12.48 15.00
N LEU A 7 8.85 12.53 14.86
CA LEU A 7 9.53 12.39 13.57
C LEU A 7 9.68 10.92 13.13
N ALA A 8 9.90 10.01 14.08
CA ALA A 8 10.05 8.58 13.82
C ALA A 8 8.92 7.96 12.97
N PRO A 9 7.62 8.13 13.30
CA PRO A 9 6.54 7.56 12.49
C PRO A 9 6.50 8.13 11.07
N ILE A 10 6.83 9.41 10.89
CA ILE A 10 6.84 10.07 9.58
C ILE A 10 7.93 9.48 8.68
N VAL A 11 9.13 9.28 9.23
CA VAL A 11 10.25 8.67 8.50
C VAL A 11 9.94 7.21 8.14
N ILE A 12 9.27 6.47 9.03
CA ILE A 12 8.85 5.09 8.77
C ILE A 12 7.83 5.04 7.61
N VAL A 13 6.80 5.91 7.61
CA VAL A 13 5.83 6.00 6.50
C VAL A 13 6.51 6.40 5.20
N GLY A 14 7.38 7.42 5.24
CA GLY A 14 8.12 7.86 4.06
C GLY A 14 8.98 6.74 3.47
N GLY A 15 9.70 6.00 4.33
CA GLY A 15 10.50 4.86 3.93
C GLY A 15 9.67 3.72 3.33
N ILE A 16 8.50 3.44 3.90
CA ILE A 16 7.53 2.48 3.38
C ILE A 16 7.07 2.86 1.97
N VAL A 17 6.63 4.10 1.75
CA VAL A 17 6.11 4.55 0.45
C VAL A 17 7.22 4.49 -0.61
N VAL A 18 8.42 4.99 -0.29
CA VAL A 18 9.57 4.95 -1.19
C VAL A 18 9.97 3.51 -1.52
N PHE A 19 9.95 2.61 -0.52
CA PHE A 19 10.23 1.19 -0.75
C PHE A 19 9.23 0.56 -1.71
N VAL A 20 7.92 0.81 -1.56
CA VAL A 20 6.91 0.29 -2.49
C VAL A 20 7.09 0.86 -3.88
N MET A 21 7.24 2.18 -4.02
CA MET A 21 7.44 2.83 -5.31
C MET A 21 8.67 2.28 -6.03
N LYS A 22 9.81 2.21 -5.35
CA LYS A 22 11.05 1.72 -5.96
C LYS A 22 10.97 0.25 -6.32
N ARG A 23 10.28 -0.56 -5.51
CA ARG A 23 10.05 -1.98 -5.78
C ARG A 23 9.09 -2.20 -6.94
N MET A 24 8.05 -1.37 -7.05
CA MET A 24 7.13 -1.31 -8.19
C MET A 24 7.86 -0.94 -9.47
N GLU A 25 8.61 0.16 -9.46
CA GLU A 25 9.36 0.66 -10.62
C GLU A 25 10.37 -0.37 -11.13
N ARG A 26 11.13 -1.00 -10.22
CA ARG A 26 12.08 -2.04 -10.59
C ARG A 26 11.39 -3.23 -11.24
N LYS A 27 10.31 -3.75 -10.64
CA LYS A 27 9.57 -4.90 -11.18
C LYS A 27 8.74 -4.58 -12.43
N TYR A 28 8.36 -3.32 -12.62
CA TYR A 28 7.68 -2.85 -13.83
C TYR A 28 8.66 -2.82 -14.99
N ASN A 29 9.88 -2.32 -14.76
CA ASN A 29 10.95 -2.31 -15.75
C ASN A 29 11.54 -3.71 -16.03
N GLU A 30 11.49 -4.63 -15.07
CA GLU A 30 11.95 -6.02 -15.23
C GLU A 30 10.91 -6.95 -15.91
N GLU A 31 9.79 -6.44 -16.42
CA GLU A 31 8.66 -7.20 -17.05
C GLU A 31 8.07 -8.36 -16.20
N THR A 32 8.50 -8.50 -14.95
CA THR A 32 8.03 -9.56 -14.02
C THR A 32 6.72 -9.20 -13.34
N LEU A 33 6.29 -7.95 -13.41
CA LEU A 33 4.92 -7.54 -13.13
C LEU A 33 4.01 -8.06 -14.23
N GLY A 34 3.51 -9.29 -14.02
CA GLY A 34 2.67 -10.01 -14.96
C GLY A 34 1.46 -9.17 -15.39
N LYS A 35 1.60 -8.46 -16.51
CA LYS A 35 0.48 -7.83 -17.20
C LYS A 35 -0.50 -8.94 -17.56
N LYS A 36 -1.63 -9.01 -16.85
CA LYS A 36 -2.71 -9.93 -17.24
C LYS A 36 -3.12 -9.62 -18.68
N LYS A 37 -3.34 -10.66 -19.49
CA LYS A 37 -3.66 -10.57 -20.93
C LYS A 37 -5.00 -9.87 -21.23
N SER A 38 -5.86 -9.68 -20.22
CA SER A 38 -7.20 -9.07 -20.35
C SER A 38 -7.30 -7.73 -19.60
N LYS A 39 -7.88 -6.71 -20.26
CA LYS A 39 -8.10 -5.34 -19.73
C LYS A 39 -8.93 -5.33 -18.44
N GLU A 40 -9.93 -6.19 -18.32
CA GLU A 40 -10.76 -6.27 -17.10
C GLU A 40 -9.97 -6.78 -15.90
N ALA A 41 -9.14 -7.80 -16.11
CA ALA A 41 -8.37 -8.39 -15.03
C ALA A 41 -7.22 -7.48 -14.58
N GLN A 42 -6.70 -6.63 -15.49
CA GLN A 42 -5.81 -5.52 -15.11
C GLN A 42 -6.55 -4.44 -14.34
N ASN A 43 -7.77 -4.06 -14.74
CA ASN A 43 -8.57 -3.04 -14.06
C ASN A 43 -8.95 -3.44 -12.62
N LEU A 44 -9.29 -4.72 -12.42
CA LEU A 44 -9.54 -5.27 -11.09
C LEU A 44 -8.28 -5.28 -10.24
N LEU A 45 -7.15 -5.65 -10.84
CA LEU A 45 -5.86 -5.61 -10.16
C LEU A 45 -5.49 -4.18 -9.79
N ASP A 46 -5.55 -3.24 -10.73
CA ASP A 46 -5.24 -1.83 -10.51
C ASP A 46 -6.12 -1.22 -9.39
N SER A 47 -7.31 -1.75 -9.18
CA SER A 47 -8.19 -1.39 -8.06
C SER A 47 -7.75 -1.96 -6.69
N PHE A 48 -6.95 -3.02 -6.61
CA PHE A 48 -6.47 -3.58 -5.33
C PHE A 48 -5.56 -2.61 -4.56
N ILE A 49 -4.81 -1.77 -5.28
CA ILE A 49 -3.94 -0.75 -4.70
C ILE A 49 -4.76 0.32 -3.94
N PRO A 50 -5.75 1.00 -4.56
CA PRO A 50 -6.61 1.95 -3.86
C PRO A 50 -7.52 1.27 -2.82
N ILE A 51 -7.95 0.02 -3.03
CA ILE A 51 -8.68 -0.75 -2.01
C ILE A 51 -7.81 -0.98 -0.76
N GLY A 52 -6.55 -1.36 -0.94
CA GLY A 52 -5.61 -1.52 0.17
C GLY A 52 -5.41 -0.22 0.94
N MET A 53 -5.22 0.90 0.23
CA MET A 53 -5.17 2.24 0.85
C MET A 53 -6.45 2.58 1.63
N LEU A 54 -7.64 2.32 1.07
CA LEU A 54 -8.91 2.59 1.74
C LEU A 54 -9.07 1.78 3.03
N VAL A 55 -8.79 0.48 3.00
CA VAL A 55 -8.85 -0.39 4.18
C VAL A 55 -7.86 0.09 5.24
N GLY A 56 -6.63 0.43 4.82
CA GLY A 56 -5.62 1.01 5.71
C GLY A 56 -6.06 2.34 6.33
N CYS A 57 -6.69 3.21 5.56
CA CYS A 57 -7.26 4.48 6.03
C CYS A 57 -8.36 4.25 7.07
N ILE A 58 -9.28 3.30 6.82
CA ILE A 58 -10.37 2.98 7.75
C ILE A 58 -9.80 2.46 9.08
N ILE A 59 -8.80 1.59 9.03
CA ILE A 59 -8.11 1.11 10.23
C ILE A 59 -7.42 2.29 10.94
N GLY A 60 -6.75 3.16 10.19
CA GLY A 60 -6.11 4.36 10.72
C GLY A 60 -7.10 5.33 11.38
N LEU A 61 -8.33 5.46 10.85
CA LEU A 61 -9.42 6.26 11.43
C LEU A 61 -9.94 5.65 12.73
N ILE A 62 -10.13 4.32 12.76
CA ILE A 62 -10.54 3.62 13.99
C ILE A 62 -9.51 3.83 15.09
N PHE A 63 -8.21 3.68 14.78
CA PHE A 63 -7.13 3.97 15.73
C PHE A 63 -7.05 5.46 16.10
N GLY A 64 -7.33 6.37 15.15
CA GLY A 64 -7.39 7.80 15.38
C GLY A 64 -8.52 8.25 16.32
N MET A 65 -9.61 7.48 16.43
CA MET A 65 -10.66 7.73 17.42
C MET A 65 -10.20 7.48 18.86
N PHE A 66 -9.28 6.53 19.10
CA PHE A 66 -8.73 6.27 20.44
C PHE A 66 -7.66 7.29 20.85
N PHE A 67 -6.97 7.89 19.87
CA PHE A 67 -5.88 8.84 20.09
C PHE A 67 -6.03 10.06 19.16
N PRO A 68 -6.93 11.02 19.49
CA PRO A 68 -7.31 12.10 18.60
C PRO A 68 -6.14 13.03 18.23
N ASP A 69 -5.18 13.25 19.12
CA ASP A 69 -3.98 14.06 18.86
C ASP A 69 -3.10 13.50 17.73
N PHE A 70 -3.21 12.20 17.47
CA PHE A 70 -2.45 11.51 16.42
C PHE A 70 -3.33 11.06 15.26
N SER A 71 -4.58 11.54 15.16
CA SER A 71 -5.55 11.07 14.17
C SER A 71 -5.04 11.22 12.73
N LEU A 72 -4.47 12.37 12.36
CA LEU A 72 -3.87 12.58 11.04
C LEU A 72 -2.68 11.65 10.76
N LEU A 73 -1.83 11.41 11.76
CA LEU A 73 -0.70 10.50 11.64
C LEU A 73 -1.15 9.05 11.54
N SER A 74 -2.17 8.64 12.29
CA SER A 74 -2.75 7.30 12.30
C SER A 74 -3.40 6.98 10.95
N VAL A 75 -4.14 7.93 10.37
CA VAL A 75 -4.73 7.78 9.03
C VAL A 75 -3.65 7.71 7.95
N SER A 76 -2.62 8.55 8.03
CA SER A 76 -1.49 8.53 7.08
C SER A 76 -0.67 7.23 7.17
N LEU A 77 -0.35 6.77 8.38
CA LEU A 77 0.29 5.48 8.64
C LEU A 77 -0.56 4.32 8.14
N GLY A 78 -1.85 4.34 8.48
CA GLY A 78 -2.82 3.34 8.04
C GLY A 78 -2.90 3.25 6.52
N ALA A 79 -3.03 4.38 5.83
CA ALA A 79 -3.03 4.44 4.37
C ALA A 79 -1.71 3.92 3.76
N GLY A 80 -0.56 4.29 4.32
CA GLY A 80 0.75 3.81 3.86
C GLY A 80 0.94 2.30 4.03
N ILE A 81 0.52 1.74 5.17
CA ILE A 81 0.53 0.28 5.42
C ILE A 81 -0.51 -0.42 4.53
N GLY A 82 -1.68 0.18 4.36
CA GLY A 82 -2.72 -0.33 3.46
C GLY A 82 -2.26 -0.37 2.01
N TYR A 83 -1.51 0.63 1.56
CA TYR A 83 -0.89 0.67 0.24
C TYR A 83 0.12 -0.47 0.04
N LEU A 84 0.97 -0.75 1.05
CA LEU A 84 1.89 -1.90 1.05
C LEU A 84 1.15 -3.23 0.87
N PHE A 85 0.11 -3.45 1.67
CA PHE A 85 -0.68 -4.69 1.63
C PHE A 85 -1.47 -4.81 0.31
N GLY A 86 -2.04 -3.71 -0.17
CA GLY A 86 -2.70 -3.64 -1.49
C GLY A 86 -1.73 -3.99 -2.61
N PHE A 87 -0.48 -3.52 -2.54
CA PHE A 87 0.58 -3.88 -3.48
C PHE A 87 0.97 -5.36 -3.41
N PHE A 88 1.15 -5.94 -2.22
CA PHE A 88 1.43 -7.38 -2.11
C PHE A 88 0.27 -8.24 -2.62
N ALA A 89 -0.97 -7.86 -2.33
CA ALA A 89 -2.16 -8.51 -2.88
C ALA A 89 -2.18 -8.41 -4.40
N TYR A 90 -1.91 -7.23 -4.97
CA TYR A 90 -1.76 -7.03 -6.41
C TYR A 90 -0.69 -7.96 -7.01
N GLU A 91 0.50 -8.05 -6.39
CA GLU A 91 1.60 -8.89 -6.88
C GLU A 91 1.24 -10.39 -6.85
N ILE A 92 0.65 -10.86 -5.75
CA ILE A 92 0.25 -12.27 -5.60
C ILE A 92 -0.87 -12.62 -6.59
N TYR A 93 -1.91 -11.79 -6.71
CA TYR A 93 -3.02 -12.02 -7.62
C TYR A 93 -2.64 -11.86 -9.10
N SER A 94 -1.66 -11.00 -9.42
CA SER A 94 -1.06 -10.87 -10.75
C SER A 94 -0.39 -12.17 -11.16
N LYS A 95 0.39 -12.77 -10.25
CA LYS A 95 1.14 -14.00 -10.51
C LYS A 95 0.25 -15.24 -10.54
N THR A 96 -0.73 -15.34 -9.64
CA THR A 96 -1.67 -16.47 -9.56
C THR A 96 -2.64 -16.49 -10.74
N GLY A 97 -3.10 -15.34 -11.24
CA GLY A 97 -4.05 -15.29 -12.35
C GLY A 97 -3.50 -15.75 -13.71
N ASN A 98 -2.17 -15.92 -13.83
CA ASN A 98 -1.54 -16.48 -15.03
C ASN A 98 -1.41 -18.02 -14.99
N ASN A 99 -1.80 -18.68 -13.89
CA ASN A 99 -1.73 -20.14 -13.73
C ASN A 99 -3.08 -20.85 -14.00
N PHE A 100 -4.09 -20.14 -14.50
CA PHE A 100 -5.32 -20.71 -15.03
C PHE A 100 -5.32 -20.67 -16.55
N SER A 101 -4.29 -21.26 -17.16
CA SER A 101 -4.28 -21.53 -18.59
C SER A 101 -4.10 -23.02 -18.85
#